data_AF-A0A2W4UBX7-F1
#
_entry.id   AF-A0A2W4UBX7-F1
#
_cell.length_a   1.000
_cell.length_b   1.000
_cell.length_c   1.000
_cell.angle_alpha   90.00
_cell.angle_beta   90.00
_cell.angle_gamma   90.00
#
_symmetry.space_group_name_H-M   'P 1'
#
loop_
_entity.id
_entity.type
_entity.pdbx_description
1 polymer ?
#
loop_
_entity_poly.entity_id
_entity_poly.type
_entity_poly.pdbx_seq_one_letter_code
_entity_poly.pdbx_strand_id
1 'polypeptide(L)'
;MKKILAALAACAALSAQAQYRFEQLAPASSDQVGWAQQIRASGSIQNLVTLFNRIIVIPKEVPIVVRSCGAANAYYRPSGPEIVLCYELFLQTEANLQRAALYGMTRDQLAKAIHAEMAFVLLHEIGHHLIDEFQLPVLGREEDAADQIASFVLLTTGGDQILARSLSFFANRRADAFEIFLRGSEQYGAQHGLPEQRLANQVCWGLGKNPQLFAQAAITVKLPQSRVVRCRGEFERMDRDIRSLLGDRFRPTALARSSAPSLKPAPSPEGLSHPGFTSVPARTPPAGGLSHPGFRSPPSNAPGQRGASAPASENQVHSEATADSGRTGQFSLPASMRGNWALATQHQCMNCHAETTPSIGPSFKAIAERYRGRDVSEVVSRRVIEGSVGEWGTMPAPRSEAPAEDVMPLVRWILNM
;
A
#
# COMPACT_ATOMS: atom_id res chain seq x y z
N MET A 1 -27.69 55.45 -6.91
CA MET A 1 -28.28 54.18 -6.45
C MET A 1 -28.32 53.08 -7.52
N LYS A 2 -29.06 53.20 -8.66
CA LYS A 2 -29.19 52.10 -9.65
C LYS A 2 -27.85 51.46 -10.12
N LYS A 3 -26.78 52.24 -10.34
CA LYS A 3 -25.45 51.70 -10.71
C LYS A 3 -24.76 50.88 -9.61
N ILE A 4 -25.05 51.16 -8.33
CA ILE A 4 -24.46 50.45 -7.18
C ILE A 4 -25.19 49.10 -6.97
N LEU A 5 -26.50 49.06 -7.16
CA LEU A 5 -27.28 47.81 -7.17
C LEU A 5 -26.87 46.87 -8.30
N ALA A 6 -26.55 47.39 -9.49
CA ALA A 6 -26.01 46.59 -10.60
C ALA A 6 -24.62 46.00 -10.28
N ALA A 7 -23.73 46.78 -9.63
CA ALA A 7 -22.42 46.29 -9.20
C ALA A 7 -22.52 45.23 -8.08
N LEU A 8 -23.45 45.38 -7.14
CA LEU A 8 -23.70 44.39 -6.09
C LEU A 8 -24.36 43.11 -6.64
N ALA A 9 -25.24 43.21 -7.63
CA ALA A 9 -25.78 42.05 -8.34
C ALA A 9 -24.69 41.30 -9.14
N ALA A 10 -23.78 42.04 -9.80
CA ALA A 10 -22.62 41.45 -10.47
C ALA A 10 -21.64 40.79 -9.48
N CYS A 11 -21.51 41.32 -8.26
CA CYS A 11 -20.67 40.75 -7.21
C CYS A 11 -21.33 39.57 -6.46
N ALA A 12 -22.66 39.44 -6.52
CA ALA A 12 -23.40 38.28 -6.01
C ALA A 12 -23.32 37.08 -6.98
N ALA A 13 -23.00 37.32 -8.25
CA ALA A 13 -22.57 36.31 -9.20
C ALA A 13 -21.05 36.04 -9.11
N LEU A 14 -20.53 35.86 -7.89
CA LEU A 14 -19.35 35.00 -7.72
C LEU A 14 -19.78 33.63 -8.27
N SER A 15 -19.26 33.27 -9.45
CA SER A 15 -19.51 31.98 -10.08
C SER A 15 -19.25 30.90 -9.04
N ALA A 16 -20.29 30.19 -8.60
CA ALA A 16 -20.12 29.05 -7.73
C ALA A 16 -19.14 28.11 -8.43
N GLN A 17 -17.97 27.88 -7.83
CA GLN A 17 -16.96 27.02 -8.42
C GLN A 17 -17.62 25.69 -8.71
N ALA A 18 -17.58 25.25 -9.97
CA ALA A 18 -18.20 24.00 -10.37
C ALA A 18 -17.56 22.85 -9.58
N GLN A 19 -18.39 21.89 -9.17
CA GLN A 19 -18.06 20.92 -8.13
C GLN A 19 -18.55 19.53 -8.50
N TYR A 20 -17.83 18.54 -7.99
CA TYR A 20 -18.35 17.19 -7.84
C TYR A 20 -19.48 17.21 -6.81
N ARG A 21 -20.65 16.67 -7.16
CA ARG A 21 -21.80 16.56 -6.25
C ARG A 21 -22.10 15.10 -5.96
N PHE A 22 -22.01 14.71 -4.69
CA PHE A 22 -22.41 13.37 -4.28
C PHE A 22 -23.94 13.28 -4.20
N GLU A 23 -24.51 12.29 -4.89
CA GLU A 23 -25.91 11.91 -4.80
C GLU A 23 -26.01 10.40 -4.53
N GLN A 24 -26.98 9.99 -3.72
CA GLN A 24 -27.20 8.58 -3.41
C GLN A 24 -28.69 8.23 -3.50
N LEU A 25 -29.04 7.55 -4.59
CA LEU A 25 -30.40 7.09 -4.87
C LEU A 25 -30.80 5.95 -3.92
N ALA A 26 -32.11 5.72 -3.80
CA ALA A 26 -32.63 4.60 -3.04
C ALA A 26 -32.18 3.26 -3.67
N PRO A 27 -31.82 2.24 -2.85
CA PRO A 27 -31.54 0.90 -3.36
C PRO A 27 -32.81 0.24 -3.91
N ALA A 28 -32.68 -0.48 -5.02
CA ALA A 28 -33.77 -1.21 -5.66
C ALA A 28 -34.08 -2.57 -4.99
N SER A 29 -33.18 -3.09 -4.15
CA SER A 29 -33.30 -4.40 -3.51
C SER A 29 -32.87 -4.37 -2.03
N SER A 30 -33.35 -5.33 -1.24
CA SER A 30 -33.20 -5.35 0.23
C SER A 30 -31.78 -5.65 0.70
N ASP A 31 -31.01 -6.42 -0.06
CA ASP A 31 -29.59 -6.70 0.17
C ASP A 31 -28.71 -5.43 0.04
N GLN A 32 -29.07 -4.51 -0.85
CA GLN A 32 -28.37 -3.24 -1.04
C GLN A 32 -28.61 -2.23 0.10
N VAL A 33 -29.64 -2.42 0.94
CA VAL A 33 -30.01 -1.48 2.02
C VAL A 33 -28.89 -1.33 3.06
N GLY A 34 -28.18 -2.41 3.40
CA GLY A 34 -27.08 -2.37 4.36
C GLY A 34 -25.93 -1.46 3.90
N TRP A 35 -25.51 -1.60 2.64
CA TRP A 35 -24.50 -0.72 2.04
C TRP A 35 -25.01 0.70 1.85
N ALA A 36 -26.28 0.87 1.45
CA ALA A 36 -26.87 2.20 1.35
C ALA A 36 -26.84 2.97 2.68
N GLN A 37 -27.08 2.29 3.80
CA GLN A 37 -26.96 2.88 5.14
C GLN A 37 -25.49 3.15 5.52
N GLN A 38 -24.57 2.20 5.30
CA GLN A 38 -23.15 2.39 5.64
C GLN A 38 -22.47 3.52 4.85
N ILE A 39 -22.79 3.69 3.57
CA ILE A 39 -22.25 4.78 2.74
C ILE A 39 -22.64 6.15 3.34
N ARG A 40 -23.91 6.30 3.76
CA ARG A 40 -24.40 7.53 4.43
C ARG A 40 -23.76 7.72 5.81
N ALA A 41 -23.73 6.67 6.63
CA ALA A 41 -23.26 6.73 8.02
C ALA A 41 -21.74 6.95 8.14
N SER A 42 -20.94 6.38 7.23
CA SER A 42 -19.48 6.57 7.19
C SER A 42 -19.07 7.95 6.64
N GLY A 43 -19.91 8.55 5.79
CA GLY A 43 -19.57 9.75 5.03
C GLY A 43 -18.37 9.58 4.09
N SER A 44 -17.92 8.34 3.81
CA SER A 44 -16.63 8.09 3.16
C SER A 44 -16.54 8.73 1.77
N ILE A 45 -17.60 8.58 0.97
CA ILE A 45 -17.70 9.16 -0.38
C ILE A 45 -17.81 10.69 -0.28
N GLN A 46 -18.69 11.21 0.58
CA GLN A 46 -18.86 12.66 0.78
C GLN A 46 -17.55 13.34 1.20
N ASN A 47 -16.76 12.70 2.08
CA ASN A 47 -15.46 13.21 2.51
C ASN A 47 -14.45 13.25 1.36
N LEU A 48 -14.45 12.24 0.48
CA LEU A 48 -13.59 12.19 -0.71
C LEU A 48 -13.99 13.25 -1.74
N VAL A 49 -15.30 13.43 -1.98
CA VAL A 49 -15.84 14.51 -2.83
C VAL A 49 -15.49 15.90 -2.26
N THR A 50 -15.60 16.07 -0.94
CA THR A 50 -15.24 17.31 -0.25
C THR A 50 -13.73 17.60 -0.34
N LEU A 51 -12.89 16.56 -0.29
CA LEU A 51 -11.46 16.67 -0.56
C LEU A 51 -11.21 17.12 -1.99
N PHE A 52 -11.84 16.47 -2.98
CA PHE A 52 -11.67 16.78 -4.40
C PHE A 52 -12.06 18.21 -4.75
N ASN A 53 -13.21 18.68 -4.28
CA ASN A 53 -13.68 20.06 -4.49
C ASN A 53 -12.75 21.14 -3.88
N ARG A 54 -11.81 20.76 -3.00
CA ARG A 54 -10.79 21.67 -2.45
C ARG A 54 -9.48 21.64 -3.24
N ILE A 55 -9.10 20.47 -3.77
CA ILE A 55 -7.79 20.25 -4.40
C ILE A 55 -7.83 20.24 -5.92
N ILE A 56 -9.00 20.06 -6.56
CA ILE A 56 -9.19 20.12 -8.01
C ILE A 56 -10.22 21.20 -8.35
N VAL A 57 -9.89 22.03 -9.34
CA VAL A 57 -10.76 23.04 -9.94
C VAL A 57 -11.34 22.48 -11.24
N ILE A 58 -12.62 22.15 -11.26
CA ILE A 58 -13.33 21.72 -12.49
C ILE A 58 -14.17 22.87 -13.08
N PRO A 59 -14.41 22.88 -14.41
CA PRO A 59 -15.17 23.95 -15.08
C PRO A 59 -16.68 23.66 -15.19
N LYS A 60 -17.09 22.38 -15.08
CA LYS A 60 -18.48 21.91 -15.14
C LYS A 60 -18.82 21.12 -13.87
N GLU A 61 -20.09 21.08 -13.50
CA GLU A 61 -20.54 20.32 -12.35
C GLU A 61 -20.72 18.84 -12.72
N VAL A 62 -20.27 17.93 -11.85
CA VAL A 62 -20.20 16.49 -12.13
C VAL A 62 -20.91 15.72 -11.02
N PRO A 63 -22.11 15.16 -11.24
CA PRO A 63 -22.73 14.25 -10.29
C PRO A 63 -21.91 12.96 -10.12
N ILE A 64 -21.64 12.59 -8.86
CA ILE A 64 -21.15 11.28 -8.44
C ILE A 64 -22.34 10.56 -7.82
N VAL A 65 -22.91 9.60 -8.53
CA VAL A 65 -24.18 8.95 -8.21
C VAL A 65 -23.95 7.53 -7.73
N VAL A 66 -24.36 7.24 -6.49
CA VAL A 66 -24.51 5.85 -6.02
C VAL A 66 -25.94 5.39 -6.30
N ARG A 67 -26.10 4.30 -7.08
CA ARG A 67 -27.41 3.74 -7.45
C ARG A 67 -27.35 2.22 -7.69
N SER A 68 -28.52 1.59 -7.83
CA SER A 68 -28.61 0.22 -8.34
C SER A 68 -28.41 0.22 -9.86
N CYS A 69 -27.64 -0.73 -10.37
CA CYS A 69 -27.31 -0.84 -11.80
C CYS A 69 -27.72 -2.19 -12.42
N GLY A 70 -28.05 -3.19 -11.61
CA GLY A 70 -28.25 -4.58 -12.07
C GLY A 70 -26.95 -5.36 -12.33
N ALA A 71 -25.78 -4.71 -12.23
CA ALA A 71 -24.47 -5.34 -12.35
C ALA A 71 -23.43 -4.60 -11.49
N ALA A 72 -22.45 -5.35 -10.97
CA ALA A 72 -21.34 -4.81 -10.18
C ALA A 72 -20.39 -4.01 -11.09
N ASN A 73 -20.48 -2.68 -11.06
CA ASN A 73 -19.70 -1.81 -11.92
C ASN A 73 -19.43 -0.43 -11.30
N ALA A 74 -18.48 0.30 -11.88
CA ALA A 74 -18.30 1.74 -11.75
C ALA A 74 -17.95 2.30 -13.13
N TYR A 75 -18.31 3.54 -13.42
CA TYR A 75 -17.94 4.18 -14.70
C TYR A 75 -18.11 5.71 -14.66
N TYR A 76 -17.21 6.40 -15.36
CA TYR A 76 -17.42 7.74 -15.90
C TYR A 76 -18.22 7.69 -17.23
N ARG A 77 -19.12 8.66 -17.46
CA ARG A 77 -19.85 8.81 -18.73
C ARG A 77 -19.56 10.17 -19.40
N PRO A 78 -18.79 10.22 -20.51
CA PRO A 78 -18.47 11.48 -21.21
C PRO A 78 -19.69 12.24 -21.77
N SER A 79 -20.71 11.54 -22.29
CA SER A 79 -21.85 12.14 -23.00
C SER A 79 -22.81 12.98 -22.13
N GLY A 80 -22.59 12.96 -20.82
CA GLY A 80 -23.28 13.75 -19.82
C GLY A 80 -22.54 13.46 -18.51
N PRO A 81 -21.52 14.26 -18.15
CA PRO A 81 -20.46 13.88 -17.22
C PRO A 81 -20.99 13.50 -15.84
N GLU A 82 -21.31 12.22 -15.67
CA GLU A 82 -21.67 11.58 -14.42
C GLU A 82 -20.66 10.48 -14.11
N ILE A 83 -20.36 10.30 -12.84
CA ILE A 83 -19.57 9.19 -12.32
C ILE A 83 -20.53 8.31 -11.51
N VAL A 84 -20.58 7.02 -11.81
CA VAL A 84 -21.55 6.10 -11.24
C VAL A 84 -20.85 5.03 -10.44
N LEU A 85 -21.32 4.80 -9.21
CA LEU A 85 -20.90 3.69 -8.35
C LEU A 85 -22.12 2.80 -8.10
N CYS A 86 -22.09 1.57 -8.60
CA CYS A 86 -23.22 0.65 -8.48
C CYS A 86 -23.24 -0.02 -7.10
N TYR A 87 -24.40 -0.11 -6.43
CA TYR A 87 -24.52 -0.81 -5.14
C TYR A 87 -24.05 -2.27 -5.22
N GLU A 88 -24.25 -2.90 -6.36
CA GLU A 88 -23.80 -4.25 -6.69
C GLU A 88 -22.26 -4.39 -6.61
N LEU A 89 -21.50 -3.32 -6.85
CA LEU A 89 -20.04 -3.31 -6.71
C LEU A 89 -19.59 -3.40 -5.24
N PHE A 90 -20.32 -2.77 -4.32
CA PHE A 90 -20.06 -2.88 -2.88
C PHE A 90 -20.32 -4.31 -2.40
N LEU A 91 -21.46 -4.88 -2.79
CA LEU A 91 -21.83 -6.28 -2.48
C LEU A 91 -20.82 -7.29 -3.06
N GLN A 92 -20.41 -7.11 -4.32
CA GLN A 92 -19.40 -7.98 -4.94
C GLN A 92 -18.03 -7.82 -4.26
N THR A 93 -17.61 -6.59 -3.94
CA THR A 93 -16.35 -6.32 -3.24
C THR A 93 -16.34 -6.93 -1.84
N GLU A 94 -17.46 -6.83 -1.10
CA GLU A 94 -17.63 -7.51 0.19
C GLU A 94 -17.47 -9.02 0.04
N ALA A 95 -18.19 -9.65 -0.89
CA ALA A 95 -18.11 -11.08 -1.11
C ALA A 95 -16.70 -11.53 -1.56
N ASN A 96 -16.01 -10.73 -2.38
CA ASN A 96 -14.64 -10.99 -2.82
C ASN A 96 -13.66 -10.95 -1.64
N LEU A 97 -13.76 -9.91 -0.79
CA LEU A 97 -12.91 -9.76 0.38
C LEU A 97 -13.18 -10.83 1.43
N GLN A 98 -14.44 -11.22 1.66
CA GLN A 98 -14.80 -12.33 2.54
C GLN A 98 -14.21 -13.67 2.06
N ARG A 99 -14.22 -13.94 0.73
CA ARG A 99 -13.58 -15.15 0.17
C ARG A 99 -12.05 -15.11 0.23
N ALA A 100 -11.43 -13.94 0.11
CA ALA A 100 -9.98 -13.78 0.22
C ALA A 100 -9.49 -13.83 1.67
N ALA A 101 -10.27 -13.28 2.61
CA ALA A 101 -9.96 -13.19 4.04
C ALA A 101 -10.28 -14.50 4.80
N LEU A 102 -9.86 -15.66 4.26
CA LEU A 102 -10.22 -17.01 4.74
C LEU A 102 -10.08 -17.21 6.26
N TYR A 103 -9.21 -16.45 6.93
CA TYR A 103 -9.16 -16.36 8.39
C TYR A 103 -8.87 -14.92 8.88
N GLY A 104 -9.82 -14.30 9.59
CA GLY A 104 -9.49 -13.40 10.71
C GLY A 104 -9.75 -11.88 10.62
N MET A 105 -10.37 -11.32 9.57
CA MET A 105 -10.76 -9.90 9.59
C MET A 105 -11.95 -9.62 10.52
N THR A 106 -11.91 -8.54 11.29
CA THR A 106 -13.08 -8.02 12.00
C THR A 106 -14.05 -7.31 11.03
N ARG A 107 -15.32 -7.12 11.43
CA ARG A 107 -16.31 -6.37 10.65
C ARG A 107 -15.85 -4.94 10.31
N ASP A 108 -15.18 -4.28 11.26
CA ASP A 108 -14.60 -2.95 11.08
C ASP A 108 -13.42 -2.95 10.07
N GLN A 109 -12.55 -3.96 10.12
CA GLN A 109 -11.47 -4.12 9.14
C GLN A 109 -12.01 -4.38 7.73
N LEU A 110 -13.03 -5.24 7.60
CA LEU A 110 -13.70 -5.51 6.33
C LEU A 110 -14.35 -4.25 5.76
N ALA A 111 -15.12 -3.51 6.57
CA ALA A 111 -15.73 -2.24 6.14
C ALA A 111 -14.66 -1.22 5.70
N LYS A 112 -13.57 -1.08 6.45
CA LYS A 112 -12.44 -0.20 6.10
C LYS A 112 -11.73 -0.61 4.80
N ALA A 113 -11.63 -1.92 4.51
CA ALA A 113 -11.09 -2.42 3.26
C ALA A 113 -12.03 -2.09 2.08
N ILE A 114 -13.33 -2.34 2.23
CA ILE A 114 -14.33 -2.03 1.19
C ILE A 114 -14.39 -0.53 0.91
N HIS A 115 -14.47 0.31 1.95
CA HIS A 115 -14.41 1.76 1.78
C HIS A 115 -13.11 2.24 1.11
N ALA A 116 -12.00 1.54 1.31
CA ALA A 116 -10.73 1.86 0.65
C ALA A 116 -10.69 1.43 -0.83
N GLU A 117 -11.17 0.24 -1.16
CA GLU A 117 -11.33 -0.19 -2.56
C GLU A 117 -12.30 0.75 -3.31
N MET A 118 -13.44 1.11 -2.70
CA MET A 118 -14.42 2.01 -3.32
C MET A 118 -13.94 3.46 -3.42
N ALA A 119 -13.13 3.92 -2.48
CA ALA A 119 -12.42 5.19 -2.62
C ALA A 119 -11.45 5.14 -3.81
N PHE A 120 -10.64 4.09 -3.94
CA PHE A 120 -9.73 3.95 -5.08
C PHE A 120 -10.49 3.90 -6.43
N VAL A 121 -11.55 3.11 -6.53
CA VAL A 121 -12.40 3.04 -7.73
C VAL A 121 -12.99 4.42 -8.08
N LEU A 122 -13.56 5.15 -7.12
CA LEU A 122 -14.07 6.50 -7.37
C LEU A 122 -12.98 7.45 -7.89
N LEU A 123 -11.75 7.33 -7.39
CA LEU A 123 -10.63 8.15 -7.85
C LEU A 123 -10.15 7.78 -9.25
N HIS A 124 -10.26 6.50 -9.61
CA HIS A 124 -9.99 6.00 -10.95
C HIS A 124 -11.03 6.55 -11.96
N GLU A 125 -12.33 6.53 -11.63
CA GLU A 125 -13.36 7.18 -12.46
C GLU A 125 -13.18 8.71 -12.57
N ILE A 126 -12.77 9.36 -11.48
CA ILE A 126 -12.39 10.78 -11.54
C ILE A 126 -11.15 10.96 -12.43
N GLY A 127 -10.22 10.00 -12.47
CA GLY A 127 -9.10 9.96 -13.40
C GLY A 127 -9.54 10.08 -14.87
N HIS A 128 -10.49 9.25 -15.30
CA HIS A 128 -11.08 9.35 -16.65
C HIS A 128 -11.75 10.70 -16.91
N HIS A 129 -12.56 11.20 -15.96
CA HIS A 129 -13.14 12.54 -16.06
C HIS A 129 -12.08 13.64 -16.23
N LEU A 130 -10.98 13.58 -15.47
CA LEU A 130 -9.90 14.58 -15.57
C LEU A 130 -9.13 14.47 -16.90
N ILE A 131 -8.97 13.27 -17.44
CA ILE A 131 -8.38 13.03 -18.76
C ILE A 131 -9.26 13.65 -19.85
N ASP A 132 -10.57 13.41 -19.81
CA ASP A 132 -11.53 13.95 -20.78
C ASP A 132 -11.73 15.47 -20.66
N GLU A 133 -12.13 15.97 -19.48
CA GLU A 133 -12.47 17.40 -19.28
C GLU A 133 -11.28 18.35 -19.48
N PHE A 134 -10.04 17.88 -19.27
CA PHE A 134 -8.82 18.66 -19.52
C PHE A 134 -8.01 18.21 -20.73
N GLN A 135 -8.49 17.22 -21.49
CA GLN A 135 -7.82 16.65 -22.66
C GLN A 135 -6.35 16.28 -22.36
N LEU A 136 -6.13 15.58 -21.25
CA LEU A 136 -4.79 15.24 -20.79
C LEU A 136 -4.13 14.21 -21.73
N PRO A 137 -2.86 14.40 -22.13
CA PRO A 137 -2.20 13.49 -23.05
C PRO A 137 -1.94 12.13 -22.39
N VAL A 138 -2.50 11.07 -22.99
CA VAL A 138 -2.29 9.67 -22.58
C VAL A 138 -1.31 9.01 -23.56
N LEU A 139 -0.06 8.81 -23.12
CA LEU A 139 1.01 8.18 -23.92
C LEU A 139 1.13 6.66 -23.64
N GLY A 140 0.06 6.02 -23.19
CA GLY A 140 0.00 4.62 -22.78
C GLY A 140 -1.44 4.11 -22.73
N ARG A 141 -1.77 3.21 -21.80
CA ARG A 141 -3.16 2.83 -21.52
C ARG A 141 -3.82 3.90 -20.64
N GLU A 142 -5.02 4.34 -21.02
CA GLU A 142 -5.81 5.31 -20.25
C GLU A 142 -6.13 4.79 -18.84
N GLU A 143 -6.47 3.51 -18.75
CA GLU A 143 -6.69 2.76 -17.51
C GLU A 143 -5.51 2.81 -16.54
N ASP A 144 -4.30 2.64 -17.07
CA ASP A 144 -3.07 2.74 -16.29
C ASP A 144 -2.77 4.21 -15.93
N ALA A 145 -3.30 5.19 -16.66
CA ALA A 145 -3.18 6.63 -16.38
C ALA A 145 -4.16 7.07 -15.28
N ALA A 146 -5.43 6.67 -15.37
CA ALA A 146 -6.46 6.84 -14.34
C ALA A 146 -6.01 6.25 -12.99
N ASP A 147 -5.39 5.06 -13.03
CA ASP A 147 -4.72 4.45 -11.88
C ASP A 147 -3.66 5.36 -11.23
N GLN A 148 -2.76 6.00 -12.00
CA GLN A 148 -1.72 6.87 -11.41
C GLN A 148 -2.32 8.15 -10.85
N ILE A 149 -3.37 8.70 -11.47
CA ILE A 149 -4.09 9.86 -10.93
C ILE A 149 -4.71 9.51 -9.57
N ALA A 150 -5.32 8.33 -9.44
CA ALA A 150 -5.83 7.83 -8.16
C ALA A 150 -4.73 7.65 -7.12
N SER A 151 -3.60 7.00 -7.47
CA SER A 151 -2.44 6.83 -6.58
C SER A 151 -1.86 8.18 -6.14
N PHE A 152 -1.68 9.09 -7.10
CA PHE A 152 -1.10 10.42 -6.89
C PHE A 152 -1.92 11.21 -5.88
N VAL A 153 -3.25 11.27 -6.03
CA VAL A 153 -4.07 12.02 -5.08
C VAL A 153 -3.97 11.39 -3.69
N LEU A 154 -4.16 10.07 -3.56
CA LEU A 154 -4.04 9.40 -2.26
C LEU A 154 -2.67 9.67 -1.59
N LEU A 155 -1.58 9.49 -2.32
CA LEU A 155 -0.22 9.66 -1.81
C LEU A 155 0.19 11.12 -1.56
N THR A 156 -0.52 12.10 -2.12
CA THR A 156 -0.19 13.54 -1.95
C THR A 156 -1.13 14.26 -0.98
N THR A 157 -2.26 13.64 -0.61
CA THR A 157 -3.24 14.21 0.34
C THR A 157 -3.38 13.42 1.65
N GLY A 158 -2.44 12.51 1.96
CA GLY A 158 -2.44 11.72 3.20
C GLY A 158 -3.37 10.49 3.20
N GLY A 159 -3.80 10.07 2.00
CA GLY A 159 -4.57 8.86 1.74
C GLY A 159 -3.73 7.57 1.64
N ASP A 160 -2.47 7.57 2.07
CA ASP A 160 -1.55 6.43 2.01
C ASP A 160 -2.19 5.12 2.54
N GLN A 161 -2.93 5.21 3.66
CA GLN A 161 -3.64 4.11 4.31
C GLN A 161 -4.89 3.64 3.54
N ILE A 162 -5.45 4.48 2.67
CA ILE A 162 -6.51 4.09 1.73
C ILE A 162 -5.87 3.30 0.59
N LEU A 163 -4.78 3.81 -0.01
CA LEU A 163 -4.08 3.12 -1.09
C LEU A 163 -3.53 1.76 -0.64
N ALA A 164 -2.89 1.68 0.54
CA ALA A 164 -2.35 0.44 1.08
C ALA A 164 -3.43 -0.63 1.31
N ARG A 165 -4.67 -0.22 1.65
CA ARG A 165 -5.82 -1.13 1.80
C ARG A 165 -6.46 -1.49 0.46
N SER A 166 -6.51 -0.57 -0.51
CA SER A 166 -7.10 -0.84 -1.82
C SER A 166 -6.26 -1.79 -2.69
N LEU A 167 -5.02 -2.12 -2.31
CA LEU A 167 -4.19 -3.10 -3.01
C LEU A 167 -4.86 -4.48 -3.17
N SER A 168 -5.77 -4.85 -2.27
CA SER A 168 -6.57 -6.08 -2.38
C SER A 168 -7.47 -6.10 -3.61
N PHE A 169 -7.90 -4.94 -4.12
CA PHE A 169 -8.69 -4.82 -5.35
C PHE A 169 -8.00 -5.52 -6.52
N PHE A 170 -6.70 -5.27 -6.68
CA PHE A 170 -5.87 -5.87 -7.73
C PHE A 170 -5.41 -7.28 -7.35
N ALA A 171 -5.04 -7.51 -6.09
CA ALA A 171 -4.51 -8.81 -5.65
C ALA A 171 -5.55 -9.94 -5.73
N ASN A 172 -6.83 -9.63 -5.50
CA ASN A 172 -7.94 -10.58 -5.58
C ASN A 172 -8.46 -10.80 -7.01
N ARG A 173 -7.94 -10.04 -7.98
CA ARG A 173 -8.29 -10.11 -9.41
C ARG A 173 -7.14 -10.65 -10.27
N ARG A 174 -6.11 -11.22 -9.64
CA ARG A 174 -4.98 -11.84 -10.34
C ARG A 174 -5.45 -12.91 -11.33
N ALA A 175 -4.89 -12.90 -12.52
CA ALA A 175 -5.21 -13.87 -13.55
C ALA A 175 -4.52 -15.20 -13.19
N ASP A 176 -5.29 -16.28 -13.05
CA ASP A 176 -4.67 -17.57 -12.80
C ASP A 176 -3.95 -18.09 -14.06
N ALA A 177 -2.90 -18.89 -13.88
CA ALA A 177 -2.04 -19.32 -14.99
C ALA A 177 -2.76 -20.20 -16.01
N PHE A 178 -3.89 -20.81 -15.63
CA PHE A 178 -4.72 -21.64 -16.50
C PHE A 178 -5.71 -20.77 -17.29
N GLU A 179 -6.28 -19.72 -16.69
CA GLU A 179 -7.06 -18.68 -17.37
C GLU A 179 -6.22 -17.86 -18.36
N ILE A 180 -4.96 -17.54 -18.05
CA ILE A 180 -4.02 -16.93 -19.01
C ILE A 180 -3.77 -17.88 -20.19
N PHE A 181 -3.56 -19.18 -19.91
CA PHE A 181 -3.32 -20.20 -20.93
C PHE A 181 -4.55 -20.45 -21.82
N LEU A 182 -5.76 -20.42 -21.26
CA LEU A 182 -7.01 -20.64 -21.98
C LEU A 182 -7.51 -19.41 -22.76
N ARG A 183 -7.43 -18.19 -22.19
CA ARG A 183 -7.96 -16.97 -22.83
C ARG A 183 -6.97 -16.24 -23.72
N GLY A 184 -5.68 -16.50 -23.58
CA GLY A 184 -4.64 -16.00 -24.48
C GLY A 184 -4.68 -14.48 -24.70
N SER A 185 -4.65 -14.07 -25.96
CA SER A 185 -4.39 -12.68 -26.38
C SER A 185 -5.38 -11.62 -25.88
N GLU A 186 -6.59 -11.98 -25.44
CA GLU A 186 -7.56 -11.00 -24.94
C GLU A 186 -7.05 -10.23 -23.71
N GLN A 187 -6.34 -10.90 -22.80
CA GLN A 187 -5.78 -10.23 -21.61
C GLN A 187 -4.62 -9.29 -21.96
N TYR A 188 -3.89 -9.55 -23.05
CA TYR A 188 -2.78 -8.69 -23.51
C TYR A 188 -3.26 -7.54 -24.40
N GLY A 189 -4.42 -7.68 -25.05
CA GLY A 189 -5.09 -6.64 -25.82
C GLY A 189 -6.13 -5.82 -25.03
N ALA A 190 -6.33 -6.11 -23.74
CA ALA A 190 -7.27 -5.39 -22.89
C ALA A 190 -6.84 -3.93 -22.67
N GLN A 191 -7.84 -3.06 -22.45
CA GLN A 191 -7.60 -1.63 -22.18
C GLN A 191 -6.91 -1.42 -20.81
N HIS A 192 -7.18 -2.28 -19.83
CA HIS A 192 -6.44 -2.33 -18.57
C HIS A 192 -5.13 -3.11 -18.72
N GLY A 193 -4.05 -2.68 -18.06
CA GLY A 193 -2.89 -3.56 -17.84
C GLY A 193 -3.24 -4.78 -16.97
N LEU A 194 -2.39 -5.82 -17.02
CA LEU A 194 -2.56 -7.02 -16.20
C LEU A 194 -2.71 -6.64 -14.70
N PRO A 195 -3.61 -7.27 -13.93
CA PRO A 195 -3.83 -6.94 -12.51
C PRO A 195 -2.56 -6.99 -11.67
N GLU A 196 -1.63 -7.90 -11.97
CA GLU A 196 -0.31 -8.02 -11.33
C GLU A 196 0.59 -6.82 -11.65
N GLN A 197 0.56 -6.32 -12.89
CA GLN A 197 1.33 -5.16 -13.33
C GLN A 197 0.79 -3.89 -12.69
N ARG A 198 -0.54 -3.69 -12.71
CA ARG A 198 -1.21 -2.57 -12.04
C ARG A 198 -0.90 -2.59 -10.55
N LEU A 199 -1.06 -3.73 -9.86
CA LEU A 199 -0.67 -3.91 -8.47
C LEU A 199 0.81 -3.57 -8.19
N ALA A 200 1.73 -4.04 -9.03
CA ALA A 200 3.16 -3.75 -8.86
C ALA A 200 3.47 -2.25 -9.01
N ASN A 201 2.76 -1.53 -9.89
CA ASN A 201 2.87 -0.09 -10.04
C ASN A 201 2.37 0.64 -8.78
N GLN A 202 1.14 0.31 -8.32
CA GLN A 202 0.54 0.86 -7.10
C GLN A 202 1.45 0.70 -5.88
N VAL A 203 2.00 -0.50 -5.69
CA VAL A 203 2.95 -0.80 -4.61
C VAL A 203 4.26 -0.04 -4.76
N CYS A 204 4.78 0.13 -5.97
CA CYS A 204 6.02 0.85 -6.20
C CYS A 204 5.87 2.36 -5.95
N TRP A 205 4.80 3.01 -6.42
CA TRP A 205 4.55 4.43 -6.08
C TRP A 205 4.32 4.63 -4.57
N GLY A 206 3.56 3.71 -3.94
CA GLY A 206 3.38 3.71 -2.48
C GLY A 206 4.70 3.55 -1.72
N LEU A 207 5.56 2.63 -2.14
CA LEU A 207 6.90 2.42 -1.56
C LEU A 207 7.81 3.64 -1.76
N GLY A 208 7.73 4.30 -2.92
CA GLY A 208 8.48 5.51 -3.22
C GLY A 208 8.11 6.71 -2.35
N LYS A 209 6.83 6.82 -1.96
CA LYS A 209 6.33 7.87 -1.06
C LYS A 209 6.46 7.54 0.42
N ASN A 210 6.07 6.33 0.81
CA ASN A 210 5.96 5.88 2.19
C ASN A 210 6.54 4.46 2.35
N PRO A 211 7.88 4.33 2.43
CA PRO A 211 8.53 3.02 2.51
C PRO A 211 8.03 2.16 3.67
N GLN A 212 7.72 2.78 4.82
CA GLN A 212 7.30 2.07 6.02
C GLN A 212 5.95 1.35 5.85
N LEU A 213 4.98 2.01 5.20
CA LEU A 213 3.66 1.42 4.99
C LEU A 213 3.65 0.36 3.88
N PHE A 214 4.45 0.55 2.82
CA PHE A 214 4.40 -0.29 1.62
C PHE A 214 5.49 -1.37 1.52
N ALA A 215 6.49 -1.41 2.42
CA ALA A 215 7.55 -2.43 2.40
C ALA A 215 7.00 -3.87 2.42
N GLN A 216 6.03 -4.16 3.29
CA GLN A 216 5.42 -5.49 3.32
C GLN A 216 4.65 -5.81 2.04
N ALA A 217 3.99 -4.82 1.43
CA ALA A 217 3.32 -5.02 0.15
C ALA A 217 4.33 -5.33 -0.97
N ALA A 218 5.47 -4.63 -1.02
CA ALA A 218 6.55 -4.89 -1.98
C ALA A 218 7.11 -6.31 -1.88
N ILE A 219 7.28 -6.82 -0.65
CA ILE A 219 7.67 -8.22 -0.38
C ILE A 219 6.57 -9.18 -0.84
N THR A 220 5.31 -8.94 -0.46
CA THR A 220 4.16 -9.81 -0.79
C THR A 220 3.91 -9.92 -2.31
N VAL A 221 4.13 -8.85 -3.07
CA VAL A 221 4.00 -8.86 -4.55
C VAL A 221 5.30 -9.31 -5.25
N LYS A 222 6.35 -9.65 -4.49
CA LYS A 222 7.67 -10.06 -5.00
C LYS A 222 8.27 -9.03 -5.97
N LEU A 223 8.15 -7.75 -5.65
CA LEU A 223 8.68 -6.67 -6.49
C LEU A 223 10.22 -6.84 -6.62
N PRO A 224 10.79 -6.92 -7.84
CA PRO A 224 12.20 -7.20 -8.01
C PRO A 224 13.04 -6.05 -7.46
N GLN A 225 14.19 -6.36 -6.83
CA GLN A 225 15.05 -5.35 -6.20
C GLN A 225 15.49 -4.25 -7.18
N SER A 226 15.71 -4.59 -8.45
CA SER A 226 16.01 -3.66 -9.54
C SER A 226 14.90 -2.65 -9.85
N ARG A 227 13.66 -2.91 -9.41
CA ARG A 227 12.55 -1.94 -9.43
C ARG A 227 12.36 -1.25 -8.08
N VAL A 228 12.52 -1.97 -6.96
CA VAL A 228 12.47 -1.39 -5.59
C VAL A 228 13.36 -0.15 -5.47
N VAL A 229 14.62 -0.23 -5.92
CA VAL A 229 15.56 0.91 -5.87
C VAL A 229 15.12 2.13 -6.71
N ARG A 230 14.24 1.93 -7.70
CA ARG A 230 13.72 3.00 -8.56
C ARG A 230 12.39 3.57 -8.07
N CYS A 231 11.70 2.91 -7.14
CA CYS A 231 10.33 3.27 -6.76
C CYS A 231 10.19 4.71 -6.23
N ARG A 232 11.20 5.22 -5.53
CA ARG A 232 11.27 6.65 -5.16
C ARG A 232 11.24 7.56 -6.39
N GLY A 233 12.09 7.30 -7.38
CA GLY A 233 12.13 8.06 -8.64
C GLY A 233 10.89 7.84 -9.53
N GLU A 234 10.25 6.68 -9.48
CA GLU A 234 8.96 6.43 -10.14
C GLU A 234 7.85 7.27 -9.48
N PHE A 235 7.82 7.41 -8.15
CA PHE A 235 6.90 8.32 -7.44
C PHE A 235 7.20 9.80 -7.71
N GLU A 236 8.46 10.24 -7.57
CA GLU A 236 8.87 11.63 -7.82
C GLU A 236 8.61 12.06 -9.29
N ARG A 237 8.64 11.10 -10.23
CA ARG A 237 8.22 11.30 -11.62
C ARG A 237 6.71 11.52 -11.72
N MET A 238 5.91 10.59 -11.18
CA MET A 238 4.44 10.69 -11.17
C MET A 238 3.96 12.01 -10.52
N ASP A 239 4.52 12.39 -9.37
CA ASP A 239 4.13 13.61 -8.64
C ASP A 239 4.39 14.88 -9.46
N ARG A 240 5.59 15.02 -10.03
CA ARG A 240 5.93 16.16 -10.90
C ARG A 240 5.07 16.20 -12.17
N ASP A 241 4.94 15.06 -12.85
CA ASP A 241 4.34 15.01 -14.18
C ASP A 241 2.82 15.28 -14.08
N ILE A 242 2.10 14.71 -13.11
CA ILE A 242 0.68 15.00 -12.87
C ILE A 242 0.46 16.44 -12.38
N ARG A 243 1.32 16.99 -11.51
CA ARG A 243 1.28 18.42 -11.15
C ARG A 243 1.43 19.32 -12.37
N SER A 244 2.34 18.97 -13.29
CA SER A 244 2.55 19.73 -14.53
C SER A 244 1.34 19.67 -15.46
N LEU A 245 0.68 18.50 -15.56
CA LEU A 245 -0.53 18.31 -16.37
C LEU A 245 -1.76 19.03 -15.80
N LEU A 246 -1.91 19.09 -14.47
CA LEU A 246 -3.03 19.77 -13.82
C LEU A 246 -2.78 21.28 -13.63
N GLY A 247 -1.54 21.72 -13.42
CA GLY A 247 -1.20 23.12 -13.21
C GLY A 247 -2.03 23.77 -12.10
N ASP A 248 -2.48 25.00 -12.30
CA ASP A 248 -3.31 25.78 -11.35
C ASP A 248 -4.67 25.15 -11.02
N ARG A 249 -5.08 24.10 -11.76
CA ARG A 249 -6.27 23.30 -11.45
C ARG A 249 -6.04 22.42 -10.21
N PHE A 250 -4.80 22.07 -9.87
CA PHE A 250 -4.47 21.32 -8.65
C PHE A 250 -3.99 22.25 -7.53
N ARG A 251 -4.72 22.28 -6.41
CA ARG A 251 -4.55 23.23 -5.29
C ARG A 251 -4.27 22.52 -3.95
N PRO A 252 -3.13 21.84 -3.80
CA PRO A 252 -2.81 21.05 -2.59
C PRO A 252 -2.66 21.92 -1.33
N THR A 253 -2.30 23.20 -1.48
CA THR A 253 -2.19 24.17 -0.37
C THR A 253 -3.52 24.47 0.32
N ALA A 254 -4.66 24.07 -0.25
CA ALA A 254 -5.95 24.09 0.44
C ALA A 254 -5.98 23.21 1.71
N LEU A 255 -5.19 22.13 1.74
CA LEU A 255 -5.11 21.21 2.89
C LEU A 255 -4.28 21.79 4.04
N ALA A 256 -3.22 22.54 3.75
CA ALA A 256 -2.36 23.14 4.76
C ALA A 256 -3.02 24.27 5.58
N ARG A 257 -4.20 24.75 5.16
CA ARG A 257 -4.94 25.86 5.79
C ARG A 257 -6.16 25.44 6.61
N SER A 258 -6.52 24.15 6.64
CA SER A 258 -7.60 23.65 7.49
C SER A 258 -7.08 22.59 8.45
N SER A 259 -7.32 22.77 9.75
CA SER A 259 -7.21 21.68 10.73
C SER A 259 -8.00 20.48 10.24
N ALA A 260 -7.37 19.30 10.26
CA ALA A 260 -8.00 18.08 9.76
C ALA A 260 -9.29 17.79 10.55
N PRO A 261 -10.43 17.50 9.89
CA PRO A 261 -11.63 17.08 10.59
C PRO A 261 -11.34 15.76 11.31
N SER A 262 -11.60 15.70 12.62
CA SER A 262 -11.55 14.44 13.35
C SER A 262 -12.54 13.45 12.73
N LEU A 263 -12.01 12.38 12.14
CA LEU A 263 -12.80 11.23 11.70
C LEU A 263 -13.53 10.67 12.92
N LYS A 264 -14.84 10.90 13.01
CA LYS A 264 -15.68 10.19 13.98
C LYS A 264 -15.62 8.69 13.64
N PRO A 265 -15.49 7.79 14.63
CA PRO A 265 -15.68 6.36 14.39
C PRO A 265 -17.02 6.13 13.72
N ALA A 266 -17.06 5.29 12.69
CA ALA A 266 -18.32 4.82 12.14
C ALA A 266 -19.10 4.09 13.24
N PRO A 267 -20.43 4.26 13.33
CA PRO A 267 -21.22 3.49 14.29
C PRO A 267 -21.12 1.99 13.96
N SER A 268 -21.05 1.17 15.01
CA SER A 268 -21.04 -0.29 14.89
C SER A 268 -22.25 -0.78 14.08
N PRO A 269 -22.11 -1.79 13.20
CA PRO A 269 -23.21 -2.32 12.40
C PRO A 269 -24.13 -3.24 13.25
N GLU A 270 -24.85 -2.64 14.19
CA GLU A 270 -26.03 -3.23 14.84
C GLU A 270 -27.19 -3.23 13.84
N GLY A 271 -27.29 -4.29 13.04
CA GLY A 271 -28.35 -4.42 12.03
C GLY A 271 -28.04 -5.34 10.84
N LEU A 272 -26.78 -5.78 10.66
CA LEU A 272 -26.42 -6.75 9.61
C LEU A 272 -26.82 -8.19 9.99
N SER A 273 -28.12 -8.45 10.06
CA SER A 273 -28.70 -9.79 10.10
C SER A 273 -28.93 -10.32 8.68
N HIS A 274 -27.85 -10.68 7.99
CA HIS A 274 -27.97 -11.49 6.76
C HIS A 274 -28.23 -12.97 7.13
N PRO A 275 -29.19 -13.64 6.46
CA PRO A 275 -29.49 -15.06 6.69
C PRO A 275 -28.39 -15.93 6.04
N GLY A 276 -27.25 -16.02 6.71
CA GLY A 276 -26.08 -16.79 6.28
C GLY A 276 -25.08 -17.07 7.40
N PHE A 277 -25.17 -16.37 8.54
CA PHE A 277 -24.41 -16.69 9.74
C PHE A 277 -25.02 -17.88 10.50
N THR A 278 -24.75 -19.10 10.03
CA THR A 278 -24.72 -20.26 10.94
C THR A 278 -23.31 -20.38 11.51
N SER A 279 -23.17 -20.23 12.82
CA SER A 279 -21.92 -20.52 13.51
C SER A 279 -21.61 -22.02 13.39
N VAL A 280 -20.67 -22.39 12.52
CA VAL A 280 -20.18 -23.76 12.46
C VAL A 280 -19.46 -24.07 13.77
N PRO A 281 -19.91 -25.04 14.58
CA PRO A 281 -19.22 -25.41 15.81
C PRO A 281 -17.86 -26.03 15.46
N ALA A 282 -16.84 -25.71 16.24
CA ALA A 282 -15.49 -26.19 16.01
C ALA A 282 -15.45 -27.73 16.00
N ARG A 283 -15.24 -28.32 14.82
CA ARG A 283 -14.93 -29.75 14.72
C ARG A 283 -13.45 -29.95 15.06
N THR A 284 -13.20 -30.71 16.12
CA THR A 284 -11.88 -31.29 16.38
C THR A 284 -11.44 -32.14 15.18
N PRO A 285 -10.18 -32.07 14.74
CA PRO A 285 -9.69 -32.90 13.66
C PRO A 285 -9.66 -34.37 14.10
N PRO A 286 -10.08 -35.33 13.25
CA PRO A 286 -10.00 -36.74 13.57
C PRO A 286 -8.54 -37.21 13.61
N ALA A 287 -8.19 -37.96 14.64
CA ALA A 287 -6.92 -38.68 14.68
C ALA A 287 -6.99 -39.86 13.69
N GLY A 288 -6.37 -39.68 12.52
CA GLY A 288 -6.32 -40.70 11.47
C GLY A 288 -5.08 -40.52 10.62
N GLY A 289 -4.04 -41.34 10.89
CA GLY A 289 -2.81 -41.31 10.10
C GLY A 289 -3.02 -41.92 8.71
N LEU A 290 -2.51 -41.24 7.68
CA LEU A 290 -2.32 -41.84 6.36
C LEU A 290 -0.83 -41.99 6.08
N SER A 291 -0.40 -43.24 6.02
CA SER A 291 0.96 -43.63 5.68
C SER A 291 1.17 -43.58 4.16
N HIS A 292 2.30 -43.00 3.74
CA HIS A 292 2.80 -43.16 2.38
C HIS A 292 4.27 -43.60 2.38
N PRO A 293 4.69 -44.41 1.40
CA PRO A 293 5.85 -45.28 1.52
C PRO A 293 7.17 -44.56 1.24
N GLY A 294 8.23 -45.09 1.85
CA GLY A 294 9.50 -44.40 2.02
C GLY A 294 10.35 -44.21 0.76
N PHE A 295 11.22 -43.21 0.88
CA PHE A 295 12.55 -43.23 0.26
C PHE A 295 13.61 -43.16 1.38
N ARG A 296 14.65 -43.99 1.26
CA ARG A 296 15.71 -44.14 2.26
C ARG A 296 16.83 -43.12 2.05
N SER A 297 17.47 -42.72 3.14
CA SER A 297 18.86 -42.22 3.16
C SER A 297 19.66 -42.96 4.25
N PRO A 298 20.99 -43.13 4.09
CA PRO A 298 21.80 -44.09 4.85
C PRO A 298 22.20 -43.61 6.27
N PRO A 299 22.68 -44.51 7.15
CA PRO A 299 22.89 -44.21 8.57
C PRO A 299 24.30 -43.70 8.91
N SER A 300 24.41 -42.98 10.03
CA SER A 300 25.68 -42.70 10.71
C SER A 300 25.58 -43.00 12.21
N ASN A 301 26.38 -43.97 12.65
CA ASN A 301 26.73 -44.29 14.05
C ASN A 301 27.44 -43.07 14.72
N ALA A 302 27.52 -42.88 16.05
CA ALA A 302 26.82 -43.46 17.20
C ALA A 302 26.88 -42.47 18.42
N PRO A 303 27.21 -42.78 19.70
CA PRO A 303 26.21 -42.59 20.76
C PRO A 303 26.62 -41.79 22.03
N GLY A 304 25.62 -41.17 22.67
CA GLY A 304 25.30 -41.49 24.07
C GLY A 304 25.65 -40.51 25.21
N GLN A 305 24.85 -40.65 26.28
CA GLN A 305 24.99 -40.12 27.66
C GLN A 305 24.68 -38.62 27.88
N ARG A 306 24.12 -38.15 29.01
CA ARG A 306 23.17 -38.59 30.07
C ARG A 306 23.41 -37.64 31.27
N GLY A 307 22.36 -37.29 32.02
CA GLY A 307 22.45 -36.56 33.30
C GLY A 307 22.24 -35.03 33.15
N ALA A 308 21.25 -34.32 33.70
CA ALA A 308 20.32 -34.43 34.84
C ALA A 308 20.60 -33.37 35.93
N SER A 309 19.53 -32.95 36.59
CA SER A 309 19.47 -32.22 37.87
C SER A 309 19.65 -30.68 37.87
N ALA A 310 18.55 -29.99 38.16
CA ALA A 310 18.55 -28.72 38.91
C ALA A 310 18.70 -28.99 40.42
N PRO A 311 18.90 -27.97 41.28
CA PRO A 311 17.74 -27.32 41.89
C PRO A 311 17.89 -25.79 42.08
N ALA A 312 16.89 -25.18 42.73
CA ALA A 312 16.70 -23.74 42.92
C ALA A 312 17.21 -23.21 44.28
N SER A 313 17.33 -21.89 44.40
CA SER A 313 16.88 -21.13 45.58
C SER A 313 16.79 -19.61 45.30
N GLU A 314 15.95 -18.93 46.06
CA GLU A 314 15.63 -17.50 45.94
C GLU A 314 16.49 -16.63 46.85
N ASN A 315 16.62 -15.33 46.53
CA ASN A 315 16.31 -14.29 47.52
C ASN A 315 16.00 -12.92 46.89
N GLN A 316 14.98 -12.26 47.43
CA GLN A 316 14.61 -10.85 47.19
C GLN A 316 15.44 -9.95 48.15
N VAL A 317 15.35 -8.63 48.31
CA VAL A 317 14.31 -7.58 48.16
C VAL A 317 15.06 -6.24 47.91
N HIS A 318 14.61 -5.30 47.07
CA HIS A 318 13.89 -4.04 47.42
C HIS A 318 13.60 -3.25 46.13
N SER A 319 12.32 -3.06 45.74
CA SER A 319 11.50 -1.82 45.87
C SER A 319 12.11 -0.56 45.23
N GLU A 320 11.49 0.24 44.36
CA GLU A 320 10.10 0.31 43.80
C GLU A 320 10.08 1.35 42.63
N ALA A 321 9.05 1.63 41.81
CA ALA A 321 7.65 1.18 41.72
C ALA A 321 7.06 1.29 40.27
N THR A 322 5.96 0.59 40.03
CA THR A 322 4.83 0.82 39.09
C THR A 322 4.99 1.62 37.78
N ALA A 323 4.85 0.94 36.63
CA ALA A 323 3.56 0.84 35.92
C ALA A 323 3.66 -0.14 34.72
N ASP A 324 2.99 -1.30 34.81
CA ASP A 324 2.78 -2.23 33.69
C ASP A 324 1.29 -2.24 33.29
N SER A 325 1.03 -2.24 31.99
CA SER A 325 0.06 -3.18 31.41
C SER A 325 0.21 -3.25 29.88
N GLY A 326 0.44 -4.46 29.36
CA GLY A 326 0.06 -4.80 27.98
C GLY A 326 1.17 -5.26 27.04
N ARG A 327 1.90 -6.32 27.38
CA ARG A 327 2.73 -7.06 26.40
C ARG A 327 1.88 -7.57 25.23
N THR A 328 2.26 -7.19 24.01
CA THR A 328 2.16 -8.09 22.84
C THR A 328 3.57 -8.32 22.29
N GLY A 329 3.90 -9.57 22.02
CA GLY A 329 5.24 -9.97 21.60
C GLY A 329 5.53 -9.61 20.15
N GLN A 330 6.10 -8.42 19.92
CA GLN A 330 6.81 -8.13 18.67
C GLN A 330 8.30 -8.42 18.85
N PHE A 331 8.86 -9.28 18.00
CA PHE A 331 10.31 -9.50 17.92
C PHE A 331 10.96 -8.21 17.40
N SER A 332 11.37 -7.35 18.34
CA SER A 332 11.88 -6.02 18.03
C SER A 332 13.38 -6.05 17.88
N LEU A 333 13.88 -5.91 16.64
CA LEU A 333 15.31 -5.68 16.40
C LEU A 333 15.76 -4.38 17.12
N PRO A 334 17.03 -4.29 17.57
CA PRO A 334 17.54 -3.11 18.28
C PRO A 334 17.39 -1.81 17.50
N ALA A 335 17.26 -0.68 18.20
CA ALA A 335 17.08 0.64 17.58
C ALA A 335 18.24 1.02 16.63
N SER A 336 19.46 0.56 16.90
CA SER A 336 20.63 0.74 16.04
C SER A 336 20.49 0.08 14.65
N MET A 337 19.82 -1.08 14.55
CA MET A 337 19.62 -1.75 13.26
C MET A 337 18.61 -1.03 12.37
N ARG A 338 17.61 -0.34 12.94
CA ARG A 338 16.66 0.48 12.17
C ARG A 338 17.32 1.74 11.59
N GLY A 339 18.31 2.32 12.28
CA GLY A 339 19.10 3.45 11.77
C GLY A 339 20.04 3.05 10.63
N ASN A 340 20.85 2.00 10.84
CA ASN A 340 21.91 1.65 9.89
C ASN A 340 21.39 1.14 8.54
N TRP A 341 20.25 0.43 8.50
CA TRP A 341 19.63 0.07 7.21
C TRP A 341 19.15 1.30 6.43
N ALA A 342 18.55 2.27 7.11
CA ALA A 342 18.12 3.52 6.49
C ALA A 342 19.32 4.35 6.00
N LEU A 343 20.39 4.42 6.79
CA LEU A 343 21.63 5.13 6.45
C LEU A 343 22.39 4.46 5.29
N ALA A 344 22.46 3.13 5.25
CA ALA A 344 23.01 2.38 4.12
C ALA A 344 22.18 2.54 2.83
N THR A 345 20.87 2.73 2.98
CA THR A 345 19.96 3.03 1.86
C THR A 345 20.13 4.47 1.38
N GLN A 346 20.26 5.44 2.29
CA GLN A 346 20.53 6.85 2.00
C GLN A 346 21.86 7.01 1.23
N HIS A 347 22.91 6.32 1.68
CA HIS A 347 24.23 6.28 1.05
C HIS A 347 24.37 5.24 -0.06
N GLN A 348 23.24 4.75 -0.58
CA GLN A 348 23.14 3.94 -1.80
C GLN A 348 23.95 2.63 -1.80
N CYS A 349 24.36 2.11 -0.64
CA CYS A 349 25.09 0.85 -0.52
C CYS A 349 24.32 -0.32 -1.17
N MET A 350 22.98 -0.23 -1.13
CA MET A 350 22.04 -1.19 -1.71
C MET A 350 22.03 -1.23 -3.26
N ASN A 351 22.69 -0.30 -3.94
CA ASN A 351 22.84 -0.35 -5.40
C ASN A 351 23.79 -1.48 -5.83
N CYS A 352 24.80 -1.80 -5.01
CA CYS A 352 25.82 -2.80 -5.30
C CYS A 352 25.78 -4.00 -4.35
N HIS A 353 25.33 -3.83 -3.12
CA HIS A 353 25.26 -4.87 -2.10
C HIS A 353 23.82 -5.23 -1.73
N ALA A 354 23.61 -6.40 -1.14
CA ALA A 354 22.33 -6.80 -0.53
C ALA A 354 22.59 -7.60 0.75
N GLU A 355 21.57 -7.82 1.59
CA GLU A 355 21.76 -8.43 2.91
C GLU A 355 22.31 -9.86 2.84
N THR A 356 21.67 -10.73 2.05
CA THR A 356 21.88 -12.19 2.04
C THR A 356 22.50 -12.70 0.74
N THR A 357 21.89 -12.40 -0.41
CA THR A 357 22.34 -12.83 -1.74
C THR A 357 23.32 -11.80 -2.33
N PRO A 358 24.44 -12.21 -2.95
CA PRO A 358 25.32 -11.30 -3.69
C PRO A 358 24.58 -10.57 -4.83
N SER A 359 25.08 -9.38 -5.18
CA SER A 359 24.58 -8.55 -6.29
C SER A 359 25.79 -8.19 -7.19
N ILE A 360 26.06 -6.92 -7.44
CA ILE A 360 27.31 -6.45 -8.08
C ILE A 360 28.51 -6.75 -7.17
N GLY A 361 28.34 -6.51 -5.86
CA GLY A 361 29.28 -6.88 -4.80
C GLY A 361 28.80 -8.06 -3.95
N PRO A 362 29.64 -8.55 -3.02
CA PRO A 362 29.26 -9.56 -2.04
C PRO A 362 28.09 -9.09 -1.17
N SER A 363 27.30 -10.02 -0.65
CA SER A 363 26.27 -9.67 0.33
C SER A 363 26.86 -9.23 1.66
N PHE A 364 26.14 -8.43 2.43
CA PHE A 364 26.58 -8.00 3.76
C PHE A 364 26.85 -9.19 4.68
N LYS A 365 26.02 -10.25 4.65
CA LYS A 365 26.30 -11.50 5.37
C LYS A 365 27.53 -12.24 4.86
N ALA A 366 27.83 -12.22 3.56
CA ALA A 366 29.09 -12.77 3.05
C ALA A 366 30.31 -11.97 3.55
N ILE A 367 30.20 -10.64 3.64
CA ILE A 367 31.24 -9.78 4.23
C ILE A 367 31.42 -10.12 5.72
N ALA A 368 30.34 -10.20 6.50
CA ALA A 368 30.35 -10.58 7.91
C ALA A 368 31.00 -11.96 8.11
N GLU A 369 30.60 -12.96 7.31
CA GLU A 369 31.14 -14.33 7.32
C GLU A 369 32.67 -14.33 7.09
N ARG A 370 33.16 -13.67 6.03
CA ARG A 370 34.59 -13.64 5.67
C ARG A 370 35.47 -13.00 6.76
N TYR A 371 34.95 -11.98 7.44
CA TYR A 371 35.68 -11.20 8.43
C TYR A 371 35.32 -11.55 9.88
N ARG A 372 34.50 -12.58 10.12
CA ARG A 372 34.06 -12.98 11.46
C ARG A 372 35.24 -13.13 12.43
N GLY A 373 35.13 -12.49 13.59
CA GLY A 373 36.13 -12.55 14.66
C GLY A 373 37.41 -11.74 14.40
N ARG A 374 37.44 -10.87 13.38
CA ARG A 374 38.59 -10.01 13.07
C ARG A 374 38.19 -8.53 13.20
N ASP A 375 38.98 -7.73 13.89
CA ASP A 375 38.81 -6.27 13.82
C ASP A 375 39.47 -5.73 12.54
N VAL A 376 38.64 -5.54 11.53
CA VAL A 376 39.03 -4.99 10.21
C VAL A 376 38.25 -3.71 9.88
N SER A 377 37.56 -3.14 10.87
CA SER A 377 36.58 -2.06 10.68
C SER A 377 37.16 -0.86 9.95
N GLU A 378 38.36 -0.43 10.33
CA GLU A 378 39.06 0.70 9.71
C GLU A 378 39.54 0.39 8.29
N VAL A 379 40.09 -0.82 8.07
CA VAL A 379 40.59 -1.26 6.77
C VAL A 379 39.44 -1.38 5.75
N VAL A 380 38.29 -1.91 6.18
CA VAL A 380 37.09 -2.01 5.34
C VAL A 380 36.47 -0.62 5.11
N SER A 381 36.40 0.24 6.12
CA SER A 381 35.90 1.62 5.96
C SER A 381 36.73 2.42 4.97
N ARG A 382 38.07 2.34 5.05
CA ARG A 382 38.96 2.98 4.07
C ARG A 382 38.70 2.47 2.65
N ARG A 383 38.55 1.15 2.46
CA ARG A 383 38.21 0.54 1.16
C ARG A 383 36.86 0.98 0.60
N VAL A 384 35.89 1.34 1.46
CA VAL A 384 34.60 1.92 1.03
C VAL A 384 34.78 3.39 0.61
N ILE A 385 35.59 4.17 1.35
CA ILE A 385 35.84 5.60 1.09
C ILE A 385 36.77 5.84 -0.12
N GLU A 386 37.68 4.91 -0.41
CA GLU A 386 38.68 5.03 -1.50
C GLU A 386 38.29 4.22 -2.75
N GLY A 387 37.41 3.23 -2.60
CA GLY A 387 37.21 2.16 -3.58
C GLY A 387 38.24 1.02 -3.40
N SER A 388 38.00 -0.12 -4.04
CA SER A 388 38.93 -1.27 -3.95
C SER A 388 38.76 -2.26 -5.11
N VAL A 389 39.75 -3.11 -5.35
CA VAL A 389 39.72 -4.16 -6.40
C VAL A 389 40.47 -5.41 -5.93
N GLY A 390 40.13 -6.59 -6.46
CA GLY A 390 40.87 -7.84 -6.24
C GLY A 390 40.43 -8.70 -5.04
N GLU A 391 39.79 -8.12 -4.02
CA GLU A 391 39.41 -8.85 -2.79
C GLU A 391 38.24 -9.83 -2.97
N TRP A 392 37.28 -9.48 -3.83
CA TRP A 392 36.05 -10.24 -4.09
C TRP A 392 35.87 -10.63 -5.56
N GLY A 393 36.91 -10.43 -6.37
CA GLY A 393 36.90 -10.63 -7.82
C GLY A 393 37.67 -9.53 -8.56
N THR A 394 37.62 -9.59 -9.89
CA THR A 394 38.26 -8.62 -10.79
C THR A 394 37.45 -7.34 -10.98
N MET A 395 36.19 -7.31 -10.54
CA MET A 395 35.34 -6.13 -10.62
C MET A 395 35.74 -5.12 -9.54
N PRO A 396 36.06 -3.86 -9.89
CA PRO A 396 36.39 -2.84 -8.91
C PRO A 396 35.13 -2.36 -8.18
N ALA A 397 35.19 -2.31 -6.86
CA ALA A 397 34.22 -1.62 -6.02
C ALA A 397 34.45 -0.09 -6.14
N PRO A 398 33.44 0.70 -6.52
CA PRO A 398 33.57 2.14 -6.65
C PRO A 398 33.77 2.80 -5.28
N ARG A 399 34.36 3.99 -5.30
CA ARG A 399 34.42 4.90 -4.15
C ARG A 399 33.00 5.30 -3.72
N SER A 400 32.73 5.25 -2.41
CA SER A 400 31.50 5.80 -1.83
C SER A 400 31.58 7.32 -1.70
N GLU A 401 30.44 7.99 -1.91
CA GLU A 401 30.24 9.42 -1.66
C GLU A 401 29.79 9.71 -0.21
N ALA A 402 29.58 8.67 0.61
CA ALA A 402 29.18 8.81 2.00
C ALA A 402 30.24 9.55 2.85
N PRO A 403 29.84 10.43 3.78
CA PRO A 403 30.75 11.03 4.76
C PRO A 403 31.49 9.97 5.57
N ALA A 404 32.74 10.24 5.94
CA ALA A 404 33.58 9.28 6.65
C ALA A 404 33.02 8.93 8.04
N GLU A 405 32.33 9.87 8.68
CA GLU A 405 31.61 9.68 9.94
C GLU A 405 30.47 8.65 9.85
N ASP A 406 29.85 8.49 8.68
CA ASP A 406 28.75 7.53 8.45
C ASP A 406 29.24 6.15 8.00
N VAL A 407 30.37 6.09 7.27
CA VAL A 407 30.92 4.82 6.77
C VAL A 407 31.35 3.89 7.92
N MET A 408 31.98 4.42 8.97
CA MET A 408 32.50 3.60 10.07
C MET A 408 31.38 2.87 10.87
N PRO A 409 30.28 3.55 11.29
CA PRO A 409 29.11 2.87 11.85
C PRO A 409 28.50 1.82 10.93
N LEU A 410 28.38 2.10 9.64
CA LEU A 410 27.82 1.17 8.65
C LEU A 410 28.67 -0.08 8.50
N VAL A 411 29.98 0.05 8.37
CA VAL A 411 30.92 -1.08 8.27
C VAL A 411 30.89 -1.93 9.54
N ARG A 412 30.92 -1.31 10.73
CA ARG A 412 30.81 -2.03 12.00
C ARG A 412 29.49 -2.79 12.14
N TRP A 413 28.40 -2.26 11.61
CA TRP A 413 27.10 -2.95 11.57
C TRP A 413 27.09 -4.13 10.58
N ILE A 414 27.62 -3.94 9.36
CA ILE A 414 27.76 -5.01 8.37
C ILE A 414 28.62 -6.17 8.90
N LEU A 415 29.71 -5.89 9.60
CA LEU A 415 30.60 -6.91 10.18
C LEU A 415 29.95 -7.73 11.33
N ASN A 416 28.79 -7.32 11.84
CA ASN A 416 28.05 -7.96 12.93
C ASN A 416 26.68 -8.55 12.49
N MET A 417 26.51 -8.85 11.19
CA MET A 417 25.30 -9.47 10.61
C MET A 417 25.24 -11.01 10.67
#